data_AF-A0A3D6DT11-F1
#
_entry.id   AF-A0A3D6DT11-F1
#
_cell.length_a   1.000
_cell.length_b   1.000
_cell.length_c   1.000
_cell.angle_alpha   90.00
_cell.angle_beta   90.00
_cell.angle_gamma   90.00
#
_symmetry.space_group_name_H-M   'P 1'
#
loop_
_entity.id
_entity.type
_entity.pdbx_description
1 polymer ?
#
loop_
_entity_poly.entity_id
_entity_poly.type
_entity_poly.pdbx_seq_one_letter_code
_entity_poly.pdbx_strand_id
1 'polypeptide(L)'
;SGIYLGKSRVGGTLCDHYAFRQDDVDWQIWIQDGKTPLPRKIVITTKGAEGAPQHASVLSWNLAPKLPESAFRFIAPKSAHKIVFRELDSQPGNKN
;
A
#
# COMPACT_ATOMS: atom_id res chain seq x y z
N SER A 1 16.50 -0.66 7.38
CA SER A 1 17.52 -1.03 6.36
C SER A 1 16.85 -1.70 5.17
N GLY A 2 17.55 -1.88 4.05
CA GLY A 2 17.03 -2.54 2.85
C GLY A 2 18.04 -3.48 2.21
N ILE A 3 17.57 -4.59 1.66
CA ILE A 3 18.40 -5.61 0.99
C ILE A 3 17.76 -6.09 -0.31
N TYR A 4 18.61 -6.34 -1.32
CA TYR A 4 18.23 -7.06 -2.52
C TYR A 4 18.30 -8.56 -2.26
N LEU A 5 17.20 -9.26 -2.50
CA LEU A 5 17.04 -10.70 -2.25
C LEU A 5 17.18 -11.55 -3.51
N GLY A 6 17.51 -10.94 -4.65
CA GLY A 6 17.66 -11.63 -5.93
C GLY A 6 16.39 -11.61 -6.78
N LYS A 7 16.39 -12.43 -7.83
CA LYS A 7 15.28 -12.53 -8.76
C LYS A 7 14.30 -13.63 -8.37
N SER A 8 13.01 -13.37 -8.55
CA SER A 8 11.94 -14.34 -8.31
C SER A 8 10.75 -14.08 -9.24
N ARG A 9 9.88 -15.08 -9.44
CA ARG A 9 8.71 -14.93 -10.32
C ARG A 9 7.45 -14.60 -9.53
N VAL A 10 6.67 -13.63 -10.01
CA VAL A 10 5.31 -13.32 -9.52
C VAL A 10 4.35 -13.43 -10.70
N GLY A 11 3.43 -14.41 -10.65
CA GLY A 11 2.49 -14.66 -11.76
C GLY A 11 3.20 -14.86 -13.10
N GLY A 12 4.28 -15.63 -13.12
CA GLY A 12 5.12 -15.88 -14.32
C GLY A 12 6.08 -14.74 -14.70
N THR A 13 5.90 -13.52 -14.17
CA THR A 13 6.75 -12.36 -14.46
C THR A 13 8.01 -12.38 -13.60
N LEU A 14 9.20 -12.27 -14.20
CA LEU A 14 10.47 -12.16 -13.48
C LEU A 14 10.55 -10.80 -12.78
N CYS A 15 10.90 -10.78 -11.51
CA CYS A 15 10.96 -9.58 -10.69
C CYS A 15 12.25 -9.57 -9.85
N ASP A 16 12.79 -8.37 -9.65
CA ASP A 16 13.73 -8.10 -8.58
C ASP A 16 12.98 -8.02 -7.25
N HIS A 17 13.45 -8.75 -6.24
CA HIS A 17 12.86 -8.82 -4.92
C HIS A 17 13.70 -8.04 -3.91
N TYR A 18 13.05 -7.14 -3.17
CA TYR A 18 13.68 -6.34 -2.13
C TYR A 18 12.94 -6.53 -0.81
N ALA A 19 13.68 -6.52 0.29
CA ALA A 19 13.13 -6.52 1.65
C ALA A 19 13.66 -5.34 2.45
N PHE A 20 12.78 -4.78 3.27
CA PHE A 20 13.03 -3.61 4.09
C PHE A 20 12.58 -3.89 5.52
N ARG A 21 13.36 -3.38 6.47
CA ARG A 21 13.03 -3.40 7.90
C ARG A 21 12.95 -2.00 8.46
N GLN A 22 11.89 -1.72 9.20
CA GLN A 22 11.65 -0.48 9.93
C GLN A 22 11.21 -0.82 11.37
N ASP A 23 10.99 0.20 12.19
CA ASP A 23 10.71 0.01 13.62
C ASP A 23 9.40 -0.76 13.85
N ASP A 24 8.34 -0.36 13.14
CA ASP A 24 7.00 -0.94 13.33
C ASP A 24 6.57 -1.93 12.23
N VAL A 25 7.26 -1.93 11.08
CA VAL A 25 6.90 -2.76 9.93
C VAL A 25 8.12 -3.32 9.21
N ASP A 26 8.00 -4.57 8.76
CA ASP A 26 8.87 -5.15 7.75
C ASP A 26 8.08 -5.27 6.45
N TRP A 27 8.68 -4.90 5.31
CA TRP A 27 7.98 -5.01 4.04
C TRP A 27 8.87 -5.52 2.91
N GLN A 28 8.26 -6.21 1.97
CA GLN A 28 8.88 -6.79 0.79
C GLN A 28 8.16 -6.30 -0.45
N ILE A 29 8.91 -6.06 -1.53
CA ILE A 29 8.38 -5.65 -2.81
C ILE A 29 9.06 -6.41 -3.95
N TRP A 30 8.24 -6.80 -4.93
CA TRP A 30 8.69 -7.42 -6.16
C TRP A 30 8.47 -6.42 -7.30
N ILE A 31 9.53 -6.03 -7.98
CA ILE A 31 9.48 -5.08 -9.09
C ILE A 31 9.82 -5.84 -10.36
N GLN A 32 8.94 -5.78 -11.37
CA GLN A 32 9.14 -6.43 -12.66
C GLN A 32 10.51 -6.07 -13.25
N ASP A 33 11.24 -7.10 -13.69
CA ASP A 33 12.52 -6.94 -14.37
C ASP A 33 12.32 -6.39 -15.78
N GLY A 34 13.28 -5.59 -16.25
CA GLY A 34 13.29 -5.04 -17.62
C GLY A 34 12.84 -3.58 -17.71
N LYS A 35 12.38 -3.17 -18.89
CA LYS A 35 12.19 -1.75 -19.27
C LYS A 35 11.00 -1.07 -18.59
N THR A 36 10.07 -1.84 -18.02
CA THR A 36 8.84 -1.33 -17.39
C THR A 36 8.75 -1.87 -15.95
N PRO A 37 9.48 -1.26 -15.00
CA PRO A 37 9.62 -1.78 -13.65
C PRO A 37 8.36 -1.53 -12.81
N LEU A 38 7.39 -2.43 -12.92
CA LEU A 38 6.12 -2.35 -12.22
C LEU A 38 6.15 -3.18 -10.93
N PRO A 39 5.66 -2.65 -9.79
CA PRO A 39 5.44 -3.45 -8.59
C PRO A 39 4.47 -4.60 -8.88
N ARG A 40 4.87 -5.86 -8.72
CA ARG A 40 4.02 -7.03 -8.99
C ARG A 40 3.47 -7.66 -7.71
N LYS A 41 4.12 -7.45 -6.58
CA LYS A 41 3.68 -7.93 -5.27
C LYS A 41 4.23 -7.02 -4.17
N ILE A 42 3.45 -6.85 -3.11
CA ILE A 42 3.89 -6.26 -1.86
C ILE A 42 3.47 -7.17 -0.70
N VAL A 43 4.34 -7.29 0.30
CA VAL A 43 4.06 -7.97 1.56
C VAL A 43 4.45 -7.03 2.69
N ILE A 44 3.55 -6.83 3.65
CA ILE A 44 3.78 -6.00 4.84
C ILE A 44 3.55 -6.88 6.07
N THR A 45 4.46 -6.84 7.02
CA THR A 45 4.38 -7.52 8.31
C THR A 45 4.40 -6.47 9.41
N THR A 46 3.35 -6.41 10.22
CA THR A 46 3.29 -5.50 11.36
C THR A 46 4.04 -6.09 12.53
N LYS A 47 4.98 -5.33 13.08
CA LYS A 47 5.79 -5.70 14.24
C LYS A 47 5.04 -5.32 15.52
N GLY A 48 5.32 -6.02 16.61
CA GLY A 48 4.74 -5.72 17.93
C GLY A 48 3.28 -6.15 18.14
N ALA A 49 2.56 -6.52 17.08
CA ALA A 49 1.27 -7.19 17.20
C ALA A 49 1.47 -8.70 17.44
N GLU A 50 0.64 -9.28 18.31
CA GLU A 50 0.66 -10.73 18.59
C GLU A 50 0.49 -11.51 17.28
N GLY A 51 1.40 -12.46 17.02
CA GLY A 51 1.40 -13.25 15.80
C GLY A 51 1.98 -12.58 14.55
N ALA A 52 2.48 -11.34 14.64
CA ALA A 52 3.12 -10.59 13.54
C ALA A 52 2.31 -10.66 12.22
N PRO A 53 1.09 -10.09 12.19
CA PRO A 53 0.18 -10.24 11.07
C PRO A 53 0.80 -9.76 9.76
N GLN A 54 0.55 -10.52 8.71
CA GLN A 54 1.08 -10.26 7.38
C GLN A 54 -0.05 -9.99 6.39
N HIS A 55 0.12 -8.95 5.57
CA HIS A 55 -0.75 -8.64 4.45
C HIS A 55 0.03 -8.73 3.15
N ALA A 56 -0.55 -9.43 2.17
CA ALA A 56 0.07 -9.63 0.87
C ALA A 56 -0.90 -9.24 -0.24
N SER A 57 -0.41 -8.56 -1.27
CA SER A 57 -1.18 -8.24 -2.46
C SER A 57 -0.35 -8.46 -3.71
N VAL A 58 -0.94 -9.18 -4.68
CA VAL A 58 -0.39 -9.31 -6.04
C VAL A 58 -1.06 -8.25 -6.90
N LEU A 59 -0.25 -7.45 -7.59
CA LEU A 59 -0.68 -6.26 -8.31
C LEU A 59 -0.70 -6.53 -9.81
N SER A 60 -1.74 -6.02 -10.46
CA SER A 60 -1.90 -6.02 -11.91
C SER A 60 -2.07 -4.57 -12.38
N TRP A 61 -1.51 -4.25 -13.55
CA TRP A 61 -1.44 -2.89 -14.06
C TRP A 61 -2.08 -2.77 -15.44
N ASN A 62 -2.89 -1.73 -15.60
CA ASN A 62 -3.22 -1.16 -16.90
C ASN A 62 -2.56 0.23 -16.97
N LEU A 63 -1.54 0.40 -17.82
CA LEU A 63 -0.80 1.66 -17.95
C LEU A 63 -1.40 2.66 -18.93
N ALA A 64 -2.47 2.27 -19.64
CA ALA A 64 -3.23 3.16 -20.50
C ALA A 64 -4.73 3.05 -20.18
N PRO A 65 -5.14 3.29 -18.93
CA PRO A 65 -6.54 3.21 -18.57
C PRO A 65 -7.30 4.39 -19.18
N LYS A 66 -8.51 4.14 -19.68
CA LYS A 66 -9.45 5.18 -20.07
C LYS A 66 -10.49 5.30 -18.96
N LEU A 67 -10.32 6.29 -18.09
CA LEU A 67 -11.22 6.51 -16.96
C LEU A 67 -12.04 7.79 -17.21
N PRO A 68 -13.38 7.73 -17.14
CA PRO A 68 -14.20 8.93 -17.20
C PRO A 68 -14.05 9.73 -15.90
N GLU A 69 -14.28 11.05 -15.95
CA GLU A 69 -14.24 11.91 -14.77
C GLU A 69 -15.21 11.43 -13.66
N SER A 70 -16.34 10.83 -14.07
CA SER A 70 -17.32 10.25 -13.15
C SER A 70 -16.77 9.12 -12.28
N ALA A 71 -15.69 8.45 -12.67
CA ALA A 71 -15.05 7.41 -11.85
C ALA A 71 -14.47 7.97 -10.54
N PHE A 72 -14.22 9.28 -10.48
CA PHE A 72 -13.66 9.98 -9.32
C PHE A 72 -14.70 10.84 -8.59
N ARG A 73 -15.98 10.76 -8.98
CA ARG A 73 -17.08 11.49 -8.34
C ARG A 73 -17.92 10.52 -7.52
N PHE A 74 -18.02 10.78 -6.22
CA PHE A 74 -18.96 10.04 -5.37
C PHE A 74 -20.39 10.45 -5.68
N ILE A 75 -21.22 9.49 -6.08
CA ILE A 75 -22.67 9.67 -6.27
C ILE A 75 -23.35 9.03 -5.07
N ALA A 76 -23.83 9.86 -4.15
CA ALA A 76 -24.48 9.40 -2.94
C ALA A 76 -25.75 8.59 -3.26
N PRO A 77 -25.89 7.33 -2.80
CA PRO A 77 -27.17 6.65 -2.86
C PRO A 77 -28.20 7.37 -1.97
N LYS A 78 -29.50 7.21 -2.25
CA LYS A 78 -30.56 7.97 -1.56
C LYS A 78 -30.53 7.87 -0.03
N SER A 79 -30.03 6.77 0.53
CA SER A 79 -29.92 6.52 1.97
C SER A 79 -28.61 7.01 2.58
N ALA A 80 -27.68 7.55 1.79
CA ALA A 80 -26.44 8.09 2.32
C ALA A 80 -26.68 9.46 2.97
N HIS A 81 -26.10 9.64 4.15
CA HIS A 81 -26.11 10.89 4.88
C HIS A 81 -24.66 11.36 5.08
N LYS A 82 -24.42 12.66 4.96
CA LYS A 82 -23.08 13.24 5.10
C LYS A 82 -22.63 13.16 6.55
N ILE A 83 -21.51 12.49 6.82
CA ILE A 83 -20.82 12.56 8.11
C ILE A 83 -19.83 13.73 8.04
N VAL A 84 -19.91 14.65 9.01
CA VAL A 84 -18.95 15.75 9.15
C VAL A 84 -17.73 15.20 9.90
N PHE A 85 -16.53 15.40 9.34
CA PHE A 85 -15.30 15.13 10.09
C PHE A 85 -15.25 16.06 11.30
N ARG A 86 -15.10 15.49 12.49
CA ARG A 86 -14.92 16.28 13.71
C ARG A 86 -13.56 16.99 13.63
N GLU A 87 -13.52 18.30 13.86
CA GLU A 87 -12.26 18.99 14.12
C GLU A 87 -11.67 18.44 15.42
N LEU A 88 -10.40 18.03 15.40
CA LEU A 88 -9.70 17.69 16.63
C LEU A 88 -9.48 18.99 17.40
N ASP A 89 -10.15 19.16 18.54
CA ASP A 89 -9.85 20.24 19.47
C ASP A 89 -8.35 20.17 19.80
N SER A 90 -7.58 21.19 19.42
CA SER A 90 -6.19 21.32 19.84
C SER A 90 -6.17 21.45 21.36
N GLN A 91 -5.74 20.40 22.07
CA GLN A 91 -5.55 20.46 23.52
C GLN A 91 -4.62 21.64 23.85
N PRO A 92 -5.02 22.59 24.72
CA PRO A 92 -4.10 23.62 25.19
C PRO A 92 -2.99 22.92 25.98
N GLY A 93 -1.75 23.11 25.51
CA GLY A 93 -0.55 22.55 26.11
C GLY A 93 -0.49 22.86 27.61
N ASN A 94 -0.25 21.82 28.39
CA ASN A 94 0.05 21.88 29.80
C ASN A 94 1.23 22.85 30.01
N LYS A 95 0.97 24.03 30.56
CA LYS A 95 2.02 24.95 31.00
C LYS A 95 2.42 24.54 32.41
N ASN A 96 3.66 24.07 32.54
CA ASN A 96 4.37 23.95 33.81
C ASN A 96 4.33 25.25 34.61
#